data_AF-A0A348UME2-F1
#
_entry.id   AF-A0A348UME2-F1
#
_cell.length_a   1.000
_cell.length_b   1.000
_cell.length_c   1.000
_cell.angle_alpha   90.00
_cell.angle_beta   90.00
_cell.angle_gamma   90.00
#
_symmetry.space_group_name_H-M   'P 1'
#
loop_
_entity.id
_entity.type
_entity.pdbx_description
1 polymer ?
#
loop_
_entity_poly.entity_id
_entity_poly.type
_entity_poly.pdbx_seq_one_letter_code
_entity_poly.pdbx_strand_id
1 'polypeptide(L)'
;MALYEIRDYTIDPEWFDRYVTWAREHATPWIMSNLDALGFWVHDGQPAEVAGSSPVVSPNGQPNVTWILRWPDRATRDAEFPRKFGSDSWKEVWAKHPNPDSYVHMNARFMERLDS
;
A
#
# COMPACT_ATOMS: atom_id res chain seq x y z
N MET A 1 17.77 -4.41 13.75
CA MET A 1 16.29 -4.26 13.79
C MET A 1 15.82 -4.08 12.37
N ALA A 2 14.66 -4.65 12.01
CA ALA A 2 14.08 -4.48 10.69
C ALA A 2 13.28 -3.17 10.61
N LEU A 3 13.22 -2.59 9.41
CA LEU A 3 12.41 -1.43 9.07
C LEU A 3 11.07 -1.89 8.47
N TYR A 4 9.94 -1.40 8.97
CA TYR A 4 8.62 -1.69 8.43
C TYR A 4 8.09 -0.49 7.67
N GLU A 5 7.84 -0.66 6.38
CA GLU A 5 7.24 0.36 5.53
C GLU A 5 5.72 0.10 5.46
N ILE A 6 4.94 0.98 6.08
CA ILE A 6 3.47 0.97 6.03
C ILE A 6 3.05 1.95 4.94
N ARG A 7 2.30 1.46 3.96
CA ARG A 7 1.84 2.26 2.83
C ARG A 7 0.32 2.31 2.86
N ASP A 8 -0.22 3.52 2.94
CA ASP A 8 -1.65 3.77 2.93
C ASP A 8 -2.01 4.58 1.68
N TYR A 9 -3.03 4.13 0.96
CA TYR A 9 -3.58 4.81 -0.20
C TYR A 9 -5.05 5.16 0.02
N THR A 10 -5.43 6.31 -0.52
CA THR A 10 -6.83 6.66 -0.77
C THR A 10 -7.06 6.56 -2.26
N ILE A 11 -7.75 5.52 -2.68
CA ILE A 11 -8.23 5.32 -4.03
C ILE A 11 -9.59 6.00 -4.18
N ASP A 12 -9.82 6.66 -5.32
CA ASP A 12 -11.10 7.25 -5.68
C ASP A 12 -12.23 6.20 -5.53
N PRO A 13 -13.30 6.50 -4.76
CA PRO A 13 -14.44 5.60 -4.60
C PRO A 13 -15.04 5.09 -5.91
N GLU A 14 -15.04 5.88 -6.98
CA GLU A 14 -15.57 5.46 -8.29
C GLU A 14 -14.76 4.28 -8.88
N TRP A 15 -13.48 4.20 -8.55
CA TRP A 15 -12.55 3.22 -9.08
C TRP A 15 -12.21 2.10 -8.10
N PHE A 16 -12.67 2.19 -6.84
CA PHE A 16 -12.22 1.33 -5.76
C PHE A 16 -12.50 -0.16 -6.02
N ASP A 17 -13.72 -0.53 -6.45
CA ASP A 17 -14.05 -1.93 -6.71
C ASP A 17 -13.16 -2.55 -7.81
N ARG A 18 -12.92 -1.79 -8.89
CA ARG A 18 -12.04 -2.22 -9.99
C ARG A 18 -10.59 -2.34 -9.52
N TYR A 19 -10.15 -1.41 -8.66
CA TYR A 19 -8.84 -1.47 -8.03
C TYR A 19 -8.70 -2.72 -7.18
N VAL A 20 -9.71 -3.06 -6.36
CA VAL A 20 -9.70 -4.25 -5.51
C VAL A 20 -9.62 -5.53 -6.34
N THR A 21 -10.36 -5.62 -7.46
CA THR A 21 -10.24 -6.74 -8.40
C THR A 21 -8.82 -6.86 -8.95
N TRP A 22 -8.26 -5.78 -9.49
CA TRP A 22 -6.88 -5.77 -9.99
C TRP A 22 -5.86 -6.14 -8.90
N ALA A 23 -6.04 -5.62 -7.69
CA ALA A 23 -5.14 -5.89 -6.57
C ALA A 23 -5.20 -7.38 -6.19
N ARG A 24 -6.39 -7.96 -6.10
CA ARG A 24 -6.57 -9.40 -5.77
C ARG A 24 -6.01 -10.31 -6.85
N GLU A 25 -6.27 -10.02 -8.12
CA GLU A 25 -5.94 -10.90 -9.23
C GLU A 25 -4.49 -10.76 -9.72
N HIS A 26 -3.87 -9.60 -9.51
CA HIS A 26 -2.57 -9.29 -10.12
C HIS A 26 -1.55 -8.72 -9.13
N ALA A 27 -1.89 -7.63 -8.44
CA ALA A 27 -0.90 -6.90 -7.62
C ALA A 27 -0.43 -7.70 -6.40
N THR A 28 -1.38 -8.15 -5.57
CA THR A 28 -1.10 -8.86 -4.32
C THR A 28 -0.35 -10.18 -4.57
N PRO A 29 -0.75 -11.04 -5.52
CA PRO A 29 0.02 -12.26 -5.83
C PRO A 29 1.48 -11.97 -6.19
N TRP A 30 1.73 -10.94 -6.99
CA TRP A 30 3.09 -10.53 -7.35
C TRP A 30 3.84 -9.99 -6.14
N ILE A 31 3.24 -9.07 -5.37
CA ILE A 31 3.86 -8.46 -4.19
C ILE A 31 4.28 -9.52 -3.18
N MET A 32 3.38 -10.44 -2.83
CA MET A 32 3.64 -11.50 -1.85
C MET A 32 4.72 -12.48 -2.30
N SER A 33 4.90 -12.65 -3.61
CA SER A 33 5.89 -13.58 -4.17
C SER A 33 7.26 -12.94 -4.39
N ASN A 34 7.33 -11.60 -4.50
CA ASN A 34 8.55 -10.90 -4.93
C ASN A 34 9.16 -10.00 -3.87
N LEU A 35 8.41 -9.71 -2.80
CA LEU A 35 8.77 -8.83 -1.69
C LEU A 35 8.47 -9.52 -0.36
N ASP A 36 9.12 -9.05 0.71
CA ASP A 36 8.82 -9.47 2.07
C ASP A 36 7.64 -8.66 2.62
N ALA A 37 6.45 -9.00 2.14
CA ALA A 37 5.20 -8.33 2.50
C ALA A 37 4.51 -9.04 3.67
N LEU A 38 4.10 -8.28 4.68
CA LEU A 38 3.35 -8.80 5.83
C LEU A 38 1.87 -8.99 5.51
N GLY A 39 1.34 -8.19 4.58
CA GLY A 39 -0.05 -8.23 4.21
C GLY A 39 -0.46 -7.06 3.32
N PHE A 40 -1.67 -7.20 2.77
CA PHE A 40 -2.32 -6.21 1.92
C PHE A 40 -3.81 -6.20 2.26
N TRP A 41 -4.30 -5.07 2.73
CA TRP A 41 -5.65 -4.86 3.22
C TRP A 41 -6.35 -3.78 2.39
N VAL A 42 -7.66 -3.93 2.25
CA VAL A 42 -8.54 -2.97 1.61
C VAL A 42 -9.73 -2.73 2.52
N HIS A 43 -10.32 -1.55 2.41
CA HIS A 43 -11.53 -1.20 3.14
C HIS A 43 -12.69 -2.15 2.84
N ASP A 44 -13.45 -2.49 3.87
CA ASP A 44 -14.56 -3.45 3.82
C ASP A 44 -15.94 -2.79 3.94
N GLY A 45 -15.99 -1.45 3.90
CA GLY A 45 -17.21 -0.66 4.02
C GLY A 45 -17.54 -0.20 5.45
N GLN A 46 -16.81 -0.65 6.47
CA GLN A 46 -17.07 -0.19 7.85
C GLN A 46 -16.57 1.24 8.08
N PRO A 47 -17.32 2.10 8.79
CA PRO A 47 -16.88 3.47 9.05
C PRO A 47 -15.59 3.47 9.88
N ALA A 48 -14.67 4.37 9.55
CA ALA A 48 -13.45 4.55 10.33
C ALA A 48 -13.77 5.25 11.66
N GLU A 49 -13.16 4.77 12.74
CA GLU A 49 -13.19 5.44 14.04
C GLU A 49 -11.98 6.38 14.16
N VAL A 50 -12.24 7.68 14.35
CA VAL A 50 -11.20 8.70 14.54
C VAL A 50 -11.43 9.41 15.86
N ALA A 51 -10.48 9.25 16.79
CA ALA A 51 -10.58 9.74 18.16
C ALA A 51 -9.23 10.28 18.67
N GLY A 52 -9.21 10.81 19.89
CA GLY A 52 -8.02 11.38 20.53
C GLY A 52 -8.23 12.84 20.97
N SER A 53 -7.17 13.50 21.43
CA SER A 53 -7.24 14.88 21.93
C SER A 53 -7.25 15.95 20.84
N SER A 54 -6.85 15.61 19.61
CA SER A 54 -6.83 16.52 18.45
C SER A 54 -6.95 15.75 17.13
N PRO A 55 -8.09 15.07 16.87
CA PRO A 55 -8.28 14.31 15.65
C PRO A 55 -8.30 15.23 14.43
N VAL A 56 -7.58 14.84 13.37
CA VAL A 56 -7.64 15.52 12.07
C VAL A 56 -7.97 14.48 11.02
N VAL A 57 -9.10 14.67 10.33
CA VAL A 57 -9.49 13.85 9.19
C VAL A 57 -9.11 14.62 7.93
N SER A 58 -8.36 13.96 7.04
CA SER A 58 -8.03 14.52 5.72
C SER A 58 -9.32 14.82 4.94
N PRO A 59 -9.37 15.88 4.11
CA PRO A 59 -10.48 16.10 3.18
C PRO A 59 -10.73 14.91 2.24
N ASN A 60 -9.70 14.09 1.99
CA ASN A 60 -9.80 12.88 1.18
C ASN A 60 -10.35 11.67 1.96
N GLY A 61 -10.70 11.84 3.24
CA GLY A 61 -11.11 10.75 4.12
C GLY A 61 -9.94 9.95 4.68
N GLN A 62 -10.24 8.75 5.17
CA GLN A 62 -9.22 7.79 5.63
C GLN A 62 -8.73 6.94 4.46
N PRO A 63 -7.49 6.40 4.53
CA PRO A 63 -7.02 5.44 3.53
C PRO A 63 -7.96 4.24 3.41
N ASN A 64 -8.19 3.79 2.18
CA ASN A 64 -9.01 2.61 1.89
C ASN A 64 -8.18 1.42 1.38
N VAL A 65 -6.85 1.57 1.34
CA VAL A 65 -5.89 0.51 1.06
C VAL A 65 -4.71 0.68 2.01
N THR A 66 -4.26 -0.41 2.62
CA THR A 66 -3.03 -0.44 3.43
C THR A 66 -2.24 -1.70 3.13
N TRP A 67 -0.92 -1.60 3.05
CA TRP A 67 -0.04 -2.76 2.92
C TRP A 67 1.31 -2.49 3.55
N ILE A 68 1.97 -3.55 4.02
CA ILE A 68 3.17 -3.44 4.85
C ILE A 68 4.28 -4.30 4.27
N LEU A 69 5.45 -3.70 4.12
CA LEU A 69 6.69 -4.36 3.72
C LEU A 69 7.70 -4.35 4.86
N ARG A 70 8.48 -5.42 4.98
CA ARG A 70 9.64 -5.49 5.85
C ARG A 70 10.92 -5.33 5.04
N TRP A 71 11.83 -4.51 5.56
CA TRP A 71 13.15 -4.26 5.00
C TRP A 71 14.22 -4.50 6.06
N PRO A 72 15.44 -4.93 5.67
CA PRO A 72 16.55 -5.01 6.61
C PRO A 72 16.89 -3.62 7.19
N ASP A 73 16.93 -2.61 6.33
CA ASP A 73 17.23 -1.22 6.67
C ASP A 73 16.75 -0.25 5.56
N ARG A 74 16.94 1.04 5.79
CA ARG A 74 16.52 2.10 4.85
C ARG A 74 17.32 2.10 3.55
N ALA A 75 18.62 1.80 3.60
CA ALA A 75 19.48 1.81 2.42
C ALA A 75 19.07 0.72 1.43
N THR A 76 18.82 -0.48 1.94
CA THR A 76 18.31 -1.62 1.19
C THR A 76 16.95 -1.29 0.58
N ARG A 77 16.04 -0.71 1.37
CA ARG A 77 14.73 -0.27 0.89
C ARG A 77 14.86 0.69 -0.29
N ASP A 78 15.69 1.73 -0.15
CA ASP A 78 15.81 2.79 -1.17
C ASP A 78 16.46 2.29 -2.46
N ALA A 79 17.31 1.26 -2.39
CA ALA A 79 17.87 0.60 -3.58
C ALA A 79 16.89 -0.39 -4.23
N GLU A 80 16.26 -1.26 -3.43
CA GLU A 80 15.49 -2.40 -3.93
C GLU A 80 14.07 -2.03 -4.35
N PHE A 81 13.41 -1.11 -3.64
CA PHE A 81 12.04 -0.71 -3.97
C PHE A 81 11.89 -0.24 -5.43
N PRO A 82 12.63 0.80 -5.91
CA PRO A 82 12.53 1.23 -7.30
C PRO A 82 12.99 0.14 -8.29
N ARG A 83 13.96 -0.70 -7.92
CA ARG A 83 14.44 -1.80 -8.77
C ARG A 83 13.35 -2.86 -8.99
N LYS A 84 12.65 -3.26 -7.93
CA LYS A 84 11.57 -4.25 -7.97
C LYS A 84 10.36 -3.71 -8.73
N PHE A 85 9.92 -2.50 -8.40
CA PHE A 85 8.79 -1.85 -9.08
C PHE A 85 9.14 -1.30 -10.48
N GLY A 86 10.43 -1.26 -10.86
CA GLY A 86 10.89 -0.96 -12.22
C GLY A 86 11.11 -2.20 -13.09
N SER A 87 10.92 -3.40 -12.55
CA SER A 87 11.08 -4.66 -13.28
C SER A 87 9.96 -4.90 -14.30
N ASP A 88 10.25 -5.67 -15.35
CA ASP A 88 9.28 -5.93 -16.40
C ASP A 88 8.08 -6.74 -15.89
N SER A 89 8.29 -7.68 -14.96
CA SER A 89 7.20 -8.43 -14.35
C SER A 89 6.24 -7.54 -13.54
N TRP A 90 6.74 -6.50 -12.86
CA TRP A 90 5.85 -5.52 -12.25
C TRP A 90 5.15 -4.65 -13.30
N LYS A 91 5.84 -4.20 -14.34
CA LYS A 91 5.23 -3.42 -15.42
C LYS A 91 4.07 -4.16 -16.08
N GLU A 92 4.16 -5.48 -16.25
CA GLU A 92 3.09 -6.32 -16.79
C GLU A 92 1.87 -6.42 -15.84
N VAL A 93 2.09 -6.38 -14.53
CA VAL A 93 1.03 -6.30 -13.52
C VAL A 93 0.39 -4.91 -13.54
N TRP A 94 1.22 -3.87 -13.57
CA TRP A 94 0.81 -2.47 -13.59
C TRP A 94 0.07 -2.09 -14.88
N ALA A 95 0.42 -2.66 -16.03
CA ALA A 95 -0.27 -2.42 -17.29
C ALA A 95 -1.75 -2.84 -17.26
N LYS A 96 -2.15 -3.69 -16.31
CA LYS A 96 -3.54 -4.09 -16.06
C LYS A 96 -4.26 -3.20 -15.06
N HIS A 97 -3.59 -2.19 -14.49
CA HIS A 97 -4.17 -1.29 -13.49
C HIS A 97 -5.34 -0.51 -14.11
N PRO A 98 -6.51 -0.44 -13.44
CA PRO A 98 -7.73 0.09 -14.06
C PRO A 98 -7.67 1.60 -14.32
N ASN A 99 -7.01 2.36 -13.45
CA ASN A 99 -6.84 3.81 -13.62
C ASN A 99 -5.70 4.35 -12.73
N PRO A 100 -4.52 4.68 -13.25
CA PRO A 100 -3.42 5.26 -12.46
C PRO A 100 -3.75 6.60 -11.78
N ASP A 101 -4.75 7.34 -12.27
CA ASP A 101 -5.14 8.64 -11.71
C ASP A 101 -6.11 8.49 -10.53
N SER A 102 -6.53 7.26 -10.19
CA SER A 102 -7.44 7.02 -9.05
C SER A 102 -6.74 7.15 -7.68
N TYR A 103 -5.41 7.28 -7.65
CA TYR A 103 -4.66 7.48 -6.40
C TYR A 103 -4.79 8.93 -5.91
N VAL A 104 -5.81 9.22 -5.10
CA VAL A 104 -6.08 10.56 -4.55
C VAL A 104 -5.04 10.96 -3.49
N HIS A 105 -4.56 9.99 -2.71
CA HIS A 105 -3.51 10.20 -1.72
C HIS A 105 -2.65 8.95 -1.59
N MET A 106 -1.34 9.12 -1.47
CA MET A 106 -0.41 8.05 -1.14
C MET A 106 0.54 8.50 -0.05
N ASN A 107 0.69 7.68 1.00
CA ASN A 107 1.70 7.88 2.02
C ASN A 107 2.59 6.63 2.15
N ALA A 108 3.79 6.82 2.70
CA ALA A 108 4.64 5.75 3.17
C ALA A 108 5.23 6.18 4.52
N ARG A 109 5.03 5.34 5.53
CA ARG A 109 5.52 5.55 6.89
C ARG A 109 6.52 4.45 7.21
N PHE A 110 7.57 4.80 7.93
CA PHE A 110 8.65 3.88 8.27
C PHE A 110 8.70 3.71 9.78
N MET A 111 8.54 2.49 10.24
CA MET A 111 8.32 2.17 11.64
C MET A 111 9.21 1.01 12.09
N GLU A 112 9.38 0.89 13.40
CA GLU A 112 9.93 -0.29 14.05
C GLU A 112 8.80 -1.13 14.65
N ARG A 113 9.04 -2.43 14.78
CA ARG A 113 8.17 -3.35 15.48
C ARG A 113 8.75 -3.59 16.88
N LEU A 114 7.92 -3.52 17.92
CA LEU A 114 8.35 -3.61 19.31
C LEU A 114 8.37 -5.04 19.89
N ASP A 115 7.66 -5.96 19.26
CA ASP A 115 7.52 -7.37 19.66
C ASP A 115 8.38 -8.32 18.80
N SER A 116 9.38 -7.79 18.08
CA SER A 116 10.31 -8.56 17.24
C SER A 116 11.51 -9.10 17.99
#